data_AF-A0A257SIX2-F1
#
_entry.id   AF-A0A257SIX2-F1
#
_cell.length_a   1.000
_cell.length_b   1.000
_cell.length_c   1.000
_cell.angle_alpha   90.00
_cell.angle_beta   90.00
_cell.angle_gamma   90.00
#
_symmetry.space_group_name_H-M   'P 1'
#
loop_
_entity.id
_entity.type
_entity.pdbx_description
1 polymer ?
#
loop_
_entity_poly.entity_id
_entity_poly.type
_entity_poly.pdbx_seq_one_letter_code
_entity_poly.pdbx_strand_id
1 'polypeptide(L)'
;MSERPRAGRVDIPPVAVAAVVVLVVFGIFPLPLLVPGGGPLGNVAYWAAASLLTVGPVLLLAALPLPWLRALPARLARWLGQPSPLAFALLVGGAFTALSVALAWYAYRFAPTTADEIAQLWHARILLHGRLALPADPNAEFFAVDNVIDTGRWYSQFPIGGPLVLALGYLIHAPWLLDPLLGGCTAALVYHVARRAYGETPGRAAAVLFALAPIPLLMSASYMNHVPVLFLRDITRFVDEARA
;
A
#
# COMPACT_ATOMS: atom_id res chain seq x y z
N MET A 1 -7.24 -9.56 52.52
CA MET A 1 -6.26 -8.68 51.85
C MET A 1 -5.99 -9.27 50.47
N SER A 2 -6.54 -8.68 49.40
CA SER A 2 -6.26 -9.14 48.03
C SER A 2 -5.08 -8.37 47.45
N GLU A 3 -4.05 -9.10 47.06
CA GLU A 3 -2.89 -8.53 46.37
C GLU A 3 -3.29 -8.16 44.93
N ARG A 4 -3.17 -6.87 44.60
CA ARG A 4 -3.30 -6.42 43.21
C ARG A 4 -2.06 -6.88 42.41
N PRO A 5 -2.22 -7.41 41.19
CA PRO A 5 -1.07 -7.76 40.36
C PRO A 5 -0.26 -6.49 40.05
N ARG A 6 1.04 -6.49 40.38
CA ARG A 6 1.96 -5.42 39.99
C ARG A 6 2.06 -5.41 38.46
N ALA A 7 1.59 -4.34 37.82
CA ALA A 7 1.78 -4.14 36.39
C ALA A 7 3.29 -4.07 36.10
N GLY A 8 3.83 -5.11 35.45
CA GLY A 8 5.22 -5.13 35.00
C GLY A 8 5.47 -3.95 34.05
N ARG A 9 6.57 -3.22 34.27
CA ARG A 9 7.04 -2.21 33.32
C ARG A 9 7.28 -2.90 31.98
N VAL A 10 6.64 -2.38 30.92
CA VAL A 10 6.96 -2.78 29.56
C VAL A 10 8.24 -2.04 29.18
N ASP A 11 9.36 -2.76 29.11
CA ASP A 11 10.62 -2.20 28.64
C ASP A 11 10.54 -2.01 27.12
N ILE A 12 10.37 -0.77 26.69
CA ILE A 12 10.39 -0.41 25.27
C ILE A 12 11.86 -0.34 24.84
N PRO A 13 12.30 -1.13 23.85
CA PRO A 13 13.70 -1.14 23.44
C PRO A 13 14.10 0.25 22.87
N PRO A 14 15.31 0.75 23.15
CA PRO A 14 15.77 2.08 22.70
C PRO A 14 15.66 2.28 21.19
N VAL A 15 15.81 1.21 20.41
CA VAL A 15 15.64 1.24 18.94
C VAL A 15 14.21 1.55 18.51
N ALA A 16 13.20 1.10 19.25
CA ALA A 16 11.81 1.40 18.97
C ALA A 16 11.49 2.87 19.30
N VAL A 17 12.07 3.39 20.39
CA VAL A 17 11.98 4.83 20.71
C VAL A 17 12.65 5.67 19.62
N ALA A 18 13.85 5.29 19.20
CA ALA A 18 14.57 5.98 18.12
C ALA A 18 13.81 5.92 16.80
N ALA A 19 13.24 4.76 16.43
CA ALA A 19 12.43 4.62 15.22
C ALA A 19 11.16 5.47 15.28
N VAL A 20 10.47 5.52 16.42
CA VAL A 20 9.31 6.41 16.62
C VAL A 20 9.72 7.87 16.52
N VAL A 21 10.82 8.27 17.16
CA VAL A 21 11.35 9.64 17.06
C VAL A 21 11.71 9.98 15.62
N VAL A 22 12.34 9.08 14.87
CA VAL A 22 12.67 9.28 13.45
C VAL A 22 11.41 9.37 12.60
N LEU A 23 10.42 8.51 12.80
CA LEU A 23 9.14 8.56 12.07
C LEU A 23 8.34 9.82 12.40
N VAL A 24 8.39 10.28 13.66
CA VAL A 24 7.78 11.54 14.09
C VAL A 24 8.54 12.71 13.49
N VAL A 25 9.87 12.73 13.55
CA VAL A 25 10.68 13.79 12.95
C VAL A 25 10.45 13.78 11.45
N PHE A 26 10.75 12.73 10.70
CA PHE A 26 10.63 12.75 9.23
C PHE A 26 9.20 12.69 8.68
N GLY A 27 8.23 12.21 9.47
CA GLY A 27 6.80 12.25 9.11
C GLY A 27 6.14 13.60 9.37
N ILE A 28 6.69 14.41 10.29
CA ILE A 28 6.20 15.77 10.62
C ILE A 28 7.09 16.85 9.99
N PHE A 29 8.38 16.58 9.77
CA PHE A 29 9.34 17.53 9.22
C PHE A 29 9.07 17.70 7.73
N PRO A 30 8.53 18.85 7.31
CA PRO A 30 8.21 19.06 5.92
C PRO A 30 9.54 19.40 5.24
N LEU A 31 10.19 18.41 4.63
CA LEU A 31 11.17 18.66 3.57
C LEU A 31 10.62 19.63 2.48
N PRO A 32 9.29 19.70 2.23
CA PRO A 32 8.70 20.77 1.42
C PRO A 32 8.72 22.19 2.03
N LEU A 33 9.28 22.43 3.22
CA LEU A 33 9.58 23.79 3.71
C LEU A 33 10.56 24.54 2.78
N LEU A 34 11.20 23.82 1.86
CA LEU A 34 12.06 24.35 0.81
C LEU A 34 11.29 24.63 -0.51
N VAL A 35 9.98 24.35 -0.56
CA VAL A 35 9.13 24.54 -1.75
C VAL A 35 8.29 25.82 -1.61
N PRO A 36 8.23 26.70 -2.63
CA PRO A 36 7.66 28.04 -2.50
C PRO A 36 6.12 28.02 -2.49
N GLY A 37 5.48 28.77 -1.59
CA GLY A 37 4.06 29.13 -1.72
C GLY A 37 3.23 29.14 -0.42
N GLY A 38 3.63 28.39 0.61
CA GLY A 38 3.01 28.43 1.94
C GLY A 38 3.96 29.07 2.95
N GLY A 39 3.53 30.10 3.67
CA GLY A 39 4.34 30.66 4.75
C GLY A 39 4.70 29.59 5.78
N PRO A 40 5.88 29.64 6.43
CA PRO A 40 6.36 28.58 7.33
C PRO A 40 5.34 28.16 8.40
N LEU A 41 4.59 29.13 8.93
CA LEU A 41 3.57 28.91 9.96
C LEU A 41 2.34 28.15 9.45
N GLY A 42 1.90 28.40 8.20
CA GLY A 42 0.75 27.72 7.61
C GLY A 42 1.03 26.24 7.34
N ASN A 43 2.24 25.95 6.86
CA ASN A 43 2.70 24.58 6.65
C ASN A 43 2.85 23.83 7.98
N VAL A 44 3.47 24.45 8.99
CA VAL A 44 3.57 23.84 10.34
C VAL A 44 2.19 23.56 10.91
N ALA A 45 1.24 24.50 10.80
CA ALA A 45 -0.13 24.30 11.28
C ALA A 45 -0.84 23.15 10.55
N TYR A 46 -0.73 23.07 9.22
CA TYR A 46 -1.31 21.99 8.41
C TYR A 46 -0.77 20.61 8.83
N TRP A 47 0.56 20.47 8.91
CA TRP A 47 1.19 19.19 9.25
C TRP A 47 0.99 18.80 10.72
N ALA A 48 1.02 19.76 11.64
CA ALA A 48 0.71 19.52 13.05
C ALA A 48 -0.76 19.09 13.23
N ALA A 49 -1.70 19.74 12.53
CA ALA A 49 -3.10 19.35 12.54
C ALA A 49 -3.31 17.96 11.93
N ALA A 50 -2.71 17.67 10.77
CA ALA A 50 -2.80 16.35 10.13
C ALA A 50 -2.22 15.25 11.02
N SER A 51 -1.07 15.51 11.67
CA SER A 51 -0.43 14.56 12.60
C SER A 51 -1.26 14.36 13.87
N LEU A 52 -1.82 15.43 14.44
CA LEU A 52 -2.71 15.34 15.59
C LEU A 52 -3.99 14.56 15.26
N LEU A 53 -4.56 14.77 14.06
CA LEU A 53 -5.78 14.08 13.63
C LEU A 53 -5.54 12.60 13.27
N THR A 54 -4.35 12.24 12.81
CA THR A 54 -4.02 10.86 12.43
C THR A 54 -3.44 10.04 13.59
N VAL A 55 -2.50 10.60 14.35
CA VAL A 55 -1.78 9.94 15.45
C VAL A 55 -2.44 10.19 16.80
N GLY A 56 -3.02 11.37 17.01
CA GLY A 56 -3.61 11.77 18.29
C GLY A 56 -4.72 10.84 18.77
N PRO A 57 -5.70 10.42 17.95
CA PRO A 57 -6.71 9.46 18.36
C PRO A 57 -6.12 8.11 18.78
N VAL A 58 -5.08 7.63 18.09
CA VAL A 58 -4.41 6.37 18.42
C VAL A 58 -3.73 6.46 19.79
N LEU A 59 -2.99 7.56 20.04
CA LEU A 59 -2.34 7.80 21.32
C LEU A 59 -3.35 7.99 22.46
N LEU A 60 -4.44 8.72 22.21
CA LEU A 60 -5.51 8.92 23.16
C LEU A 60 -6.17 7.59 23.53
N LEU A 61 -6.56 6.79 22.54
CA LEU A 61 -7.14 5.46 22.75
C LEU A 61 -6.18 4.51 23.48
N ALA A 62 -4.87 4.61 23.22
CA ALA A 62 -3.85 3.84 23.92
C ALA A 62 -3.66 4.28 25.39
N ALA A 63 -3.79 5.58 25.68
CA ALA A 63 -3.62 6.14 27.01
C ALA A 63 -4.85 5.92 27.92
N LEU A 64 -6.06 5.81 27.35
CA LEU A 64 -7.28 5.63 28.11
C LEU A 64 -7.35 4.23 28.76
N PRO A 65 -7.81 4.11 30.03
CA PRO A 65 -7.90 2.83 30.74
C PRO A 65 -9.15 2.05 30.32
N LEU A 66 -9.32 1.80 29.02
CA LEU A 66 -10.49 1.13 28.43
C LEU A 66 -10.24 -0.39 28.41
N PRO A 67 -10.83 -1.20 29.33
CA PRO A 67 -10.49 -2.62 29.46
C PRO A 67 -10.89 -3.43 28.23
N TRP A 68 -11.96 -3.01 27.55
CA TRP A 68 -12.43 -3.64 26.32
C TRP A 68 -11.44 -3.43 25.16
N LEU A 69 -10.81 -2.26 25.02
CA LEU A 69 -9.75 -2.02 24.03
C LEU A 69 -8.52 -2.88 24.31
N ARG A 70 -8.13 -2.99 25.59
CA ARG A 70 -7.01 -3.85 25.99
C ARG A 70 -7.27 -5.34 25.76
N ALA A 71 -8.54 -5.75 25.76
CA ALA A 71 -8.94 -7.11 25.45
C ALA A 71 -9.07 -7.40 23.93
N LEU A 72 -9.11 -6.37 23.07
CA LEU A 72 -9.27 -6.55 21.62
C LEU A 72 -8.16 -7.40 21.00
N PRO A 73 -6.85 -7.18 21.25
CA PRO A 73 -5.80 -7.99 20.64
C PRO A 73 -5.97 -9.48 20.93
N ALA A 74 -6.32 -9.86 22.17
CA ALA A 74 -6.56 -11.25 22.54
C ALA A 74 -7.83 -11.83 21.89
N ARG A 75 -8.89 -11.03 21.76
CA ARG A 75 -10.12 -11.43 21.06
C ARG A 75 -9.88 -11.63 19.56
N LEU A 76 -9.20 -10.67 18.93
CA LEU A 76 -8.84 -10.71 17.53
C LEU A 76 -7.88 -11.87 17.24
N ALA A 77 -6.86 -12.09 18.08
CA ALA A 77 -5.96 -13.23 17.92
C ALA A 77 -6.70 -14.58 17.94
N ARG A 78 -7.69 -14.75 18.83
CA ARG A 78 -8.50 -15.98 18.87
C ARG A 78 -9.35 -16.17 17.60
N TRP A 79 -9.94 -15.08 17.11
CA TRP A 79 -10.73 -15.09 15.87
C TRP A 79 -9.86 -15.35 14.64
N LEU A 80 -8.76 -14.61 14.52
CA LEU A 80 -7.78 -14.76 13.45
C LEU A 80 -7.16 -16.15 13.45
N GLY A 81 -7.00 -16.80 14.61
CA GLY A 81 -6.44 -18.15 14.72
C GLY A 81 -7.37 -19.30 14.35
N GLN A 82 -8.68 -19.07 14.13
CA GLN A 82 -9.63 -20.16 13.81
C GLN A 82 -9.38 -20.80 12.43
N PRO A 83 -9.17 -20.04 11.33
CA PRO A 83 -8.99 -20.63 10.01
C PRO A 83 -7.64 -21.32 9.88
N SER A 84 -7.56 -22.39 9.08
CA SER A 84 -6.27 -22.97 8.69
C SER A 84 -5.38 -21.93 7.98
N PRO A 85 -4.04 -22.07 8.00
CA PRO A 85 -3.14 -21.14 7.32
C PRO A 85 -3.51 -20.85 5.86
N LEU A 86 -3.87 -21.89 5.10
CA LEU A 86 -4.29 -21.75 3.72
C LEU A 86 -5.64 -21.01 3.59
N ALA A 87 -6.62 -21.40 4.41
CA ALA A 87 -7.93 -20.74 4.40
C ALA A 87 -7.80 -19.25 4.76
N PHE A 88 -6.94 -18.91 5.72
CA PHE A 88 -6.67 -17.53 6.09
C PHE A 88 -6.03 -16.73 4.95
N ALA A 89 -5.00 -17.28 4.30
CA ALA A 89 -4.34 -16.64 3.16
C ALA A 89 -5.32 -16.37 2.01
N LEU A 90 -6.19 -17.33 1.70
CA LEU A 90 -7.23 -17.18 0.68
C LEU A 90 -8.30 -16.16 1.10
N LEU A 91 -8.73 -16.16 2.36
CA LEU A 91 -9.72 -15.22 2.87
C LEU A 91 -9.19 -13.79 2.88
N VAL A 92 -7.97 -13.55 3.36
CA VAL A 92 -7.40 -12.20 3.41
C VAL A 92 -7.09 -11.67 2.00
N GLY A 93 -6.54 -12.51 1.11
CA GLY A 93 -6.29 -12.15 -0.27
C GLY A 93 -7.58 -11.88 -1.04
N GLY A 94 -8.57 -12.77 -0.92
CA GLY A 94 -9.88 -12.60 -1.56
C GLY A 94 -10.65 -11.39 -1.04
N ALA A 95 -10.62 -11.14 0.28
CA ALA A 95 -11.23 -9.94 0.87
C ALA A 95 -10.56 -8.66 0.36
N PHE A 96 -9.23 -8.64 0.29
CA PHE A 96 -8.49 -7.50 -0.25
C PHE A 96 -8.86 -7.23 -1.71
N THR A 97 -8.80 -8.25 -2.57
CA THR A 97 -9.19 -8.11 -3.98
C THR A 97 -10.62 -7.61 -4.11
N ALA A 98 -11.56 -8.16 -3.35
CA ALA A 98 -12.96 -7.72 -3.38
C ALA A 98 -13.11 -6.24 -2.96
N LEU A 99 -12.41 -5.82 -1.91
CA LEU A 99 -12.43 -4.42 -1.46
C LEU A 99 -11.80 -3.49 -2.50
N SER A 100 -10.66 -3.86 -3.10
CA SER A 100 -10.01 -3.07 -4.15
C SER A 100 -10.87 -2.97 -5.40
N VAL A 101 -11.55 -4.05 -5.83
CA VAL A 101 -12.50 -4.01 -6.96
C VAL A 101 -13.70 -3.12 -6.62
N ALA A 102 -14.26 -3.22 -5.41
CA ALA A 102 -15.36 -2.37 -4.98
C ALA A 102 -14.95 -0.89 -4.99
N LEU A 103 -13.72 -0.58 -4.58
CA LEU A 103 -13.17 0.77 -4.60
C LEU A 103 -12.89 1.27 -6.02
N ALA A 104 -12.33 0.43 -6.89
CA ALA A 104 -12.12 0.71 -8.30
C ALA A 104 -13.45 1.06 -9.00
N TRP A 105 -14.51 0.33 -8.68
CA TRP A 105 -15.85 0.62 -9.18
C TRP A 105 -16.46 1.91 -8.59
N TYR A 106 -16.39 2.08 -7.26
CA TYR A 106 -17.07 3.16 -6.57
C TYR A 106 -16.38 4.52 -6.77
N ALA A 107 -15.07 4.57 -6.54
CA ALA A 107 -14.29 5.81 -6.57
C ALA A 107 -13.77 6.14 -7.96
N TYR A 108 -13.31 5.15 -8.72
CA TYR A 108 -12.62 5.36 -10.00
C TYR A 108 -13.47 5.05 -11.23
N ARG A 109 -14.63 4.38 -11.08
CA ARG A 109 -15.45 3.89 -12.19
C ARG A 109 -14.67 3.05 -13.20
N PHE A 110 -13.64 2.34 -12.72
CA PHE A 110 -12.65 1.63 -13.54
C PHE A 110 -11.91 2.51 -14.57
N ALA A 111 -11.91 3.82 -14.40
CA ALA A 111 -11.22 4.77 -15.27
C ALA A 111 -9.94 5.30 -14.59
N PRO A 112 -8.86 5.56 -15.35
CA PRO A 112 -7.68 6.21 -14.81
C PRO A 112 -8.02 7.65 -14.41
N THR A 113 -7.51 8.10 -13.27
CA THR A 113 -7.82 9.44 -12.73
C THR A 113 -6.63 10.39 -12.73
N THR A 114 -5.43 9.86 -12.94
CA THR A 114 -4.18 10.64 -12.91
C THR A 114 -3.41 10.49 -14.22
N ALA A 115 -2.54 11.48 -14.49
CA ALA A 115 -1.63 11.42 -15.64
C ALA A 115 -0.71 10.18 -15.56
N ASP A 116 -0.35 9.74 -14.35
CA ASP A 116 0.48 8.56 -14.11
C ASP A 116 -0.20 7.31 -14.66
N GLU A 117 -1.46 7.08 -14.25
CA GLU A 117 -2.28 5.95 -14.70
C GLU A 117 -2.51 5.97 -16.22
N ILE A 118 -2.78 7.15 -16.78
CA ILE A 118 -2.95 7.31 -18.23
C ILE A 118 -1.68 6.91 -18.97
N ALA A 119 -0.50 7.38 -18.52
CA ALA A 119 0.78 7.05 -19.14
C ALA A 119 1.10 5.54 -19.05
N GLN A 120 0.81 4.91 -17.90
CA GLN A 120 0.96 3.46 -17.69
C GLN A 120 0.10 2.66 -18.68
N LEU A 121 -1.19 2.98 -18.76
CA LEU A 121 -2.14 2.31 -19.66
C LEU A 121 -1.84 2.57 -21.14
N TRP A 122 -1.37 3.76 -21.47
CA TRP A 122 -0.96 4.09 -22.83
C TRP A 122 0.29 3.30 -23.23
N HIS A 123 1.32 3.24 -22.38
CA HIS A 123 2.52 2.44 -22.66
C HIS A 123 2.20 0.94 -22.71
N ALA A 124 1.27 0.45 -21.88
CA ALA A 124 0.77 -0.92 -21.96
C ALA A 124 0.21 -1.25 -23.36
N ARG A 125 -0.55 -0.32 -23.97
CA ARG A 125 -1.04 -0.49 -25.35
C ARG A 125 0.08 -0.49 -26.38
N ILE A 126 1.13 0.31 -26.19
CA ILE A 126 2.32 0.29 -27.07
C ILE A 126 2.99 -1.09 -27.02
N LEU A 127 3.16 -1.64 -25.81
CA LEU A 127 3.75 -2.97 -25.60
C LEU A 127 2.94 -4.09 -26.26
N LEU A 128 1.60 -4.01 -26.23
CA LEU A 128 0.72 -4.97 -26.93
C LEU A 128 0.95 -5.01 -28.45
N HIS A 129 1.41 -3.91 -29.03
CA HIS A 129 1.76 -3.85 -30.45
C HIS A 129 3.19 -4.34 -30.74
N GLY A 130 3.86 -4.95 -29.75
CA GLY A 130 5.23 -5.45 -29.87
C GLY A 130 6.28 -4.34 -29.95
N ARG A 131 5.97 -3.13 -29.46
CA ARG A 131 6.85 -1.97 -29.52
C ARG A 131 7.21 -1.50 -28.12
N LEU A 132 8.41 -0.97 -27.94
CA LEU A 132 8.83 -0.33 -26.69
C LEU A 132 8.48 1.16 -26.65
N ALA A 133 8.38 1.78 -27.82
CA ALA A 133 8.02 3.17 -28.01
C ALA A 133 7.40 3.35 -29.40
N LEU A 134 6.66 4.45 -29.59
CA LEU A 134 6.16 4.90 -30.89
C LEU A 134 7.03 6.06 -31.42
N PRO A 135 7.02 6.33 -32.74
CA PRO A 135 7.46 7.64 -33.22
C PRO A 135 6.60 8.73 -32.59
N ALA A 136 7.22 9.87 -32.26
CA ALA A 136 6.46 11.04 -31.80
C ALA A 136 5.55 11.56 -32.93
N ASP A 137 4.32 11.95 -32.61
CA ASP A 137 3.42 12.60 -33.57
C ASP A 137 3.89 14.03 -33.86
N PRO A 138 3.78 14.52 -35.10
CA PRO A 138 4.08 15.91 -35.44
C PRO A 138 3.29 16.95 -34.63
N ASN A 139 2.14 16.58 -34.06
CA ASN A 139 1.25 17.46 -33.30
C ASN A 139 1.23 17.08 -31.82
N ALA A 140 2.40 17.14 -31.16
CA ALA A 140 2.59 16.73 -29.77
C ALA A 140 1.67 17.48 -28.78
N GLU A 141 1.25 18.71 -29.11
CA GLU A 141 0.38 19.54 -28.29
C GLU A 141 -0.99 18.91 -27.98
N PHE A 142 -1.48 17.98 -28.82
CA PHE A 142 -2.75 17.27 -28.58
C PHE A 142 -2.60 16.05 -27.67
N PHE A 143 -1.35 15.65 -27.38
CA PHE A 143 -1.03 14.42 -26.63
C PHE A 143 -0.10 14.69 -25.44
N ALA A 144 0.09 15.96 -25.08
CA ALA A 144 0.92 16.36 -23.95
C ALA A 144 0.27 15.92 -22.62
N VAL A 145 0.80 14.84 -22.05
CA VAL A 145 0.43 14.32 -20.72
C VAL A 145 1.70 14.30 -19.88
N ASP A 146 1.65 14.80 -18.64
CA ASP A 146 2.81 15.07 -17.74
C ASP A 146 3.81 13.91 -17.54
N ASN A 147 3.45 12.67 -17.91
CA ASN A 147 4.26 11.47 -17.72
C ASN A 147 4.54 10.69 -19.01
N VAL A 148 4.23 11.27 -20.16
CA VAL A 148 4.54 10.76 -21.49
C VAL A 148 5.71 11.55 -22.04
N ILE A 149 6.78 10.84 -22.43
CA ILE A 149 7.91 11.44 -23.13
C ILE A 149 7.55 11.53 -24.61
N ASP A 150 7.74 12.70 -25.20
CA ASP A 150 7.44 13.02 -26.60
C ASP A 150 8.60 13.62 -27.39
N THR A 151 9.77 13.72 -26.76
CA THR A 151 11.00 14.17 -27.41
C THR A 151 11.59 13.08 -28.31
N GLY A 152 11.15 13.05 -29.56
CA GLY A 152 11.64 12.16 -30.63
C GLY A 152 11.01 10.76 -30.64
N ARG A 153 10.57 10.26 -29.48
CA ARG A 153 9.80 9.01 -29.35
C ARG A 153 8.74 9.14 -28.26
N TRP A 154 7.69 8.36 -28.42
CA TRP A 154 6.53 8.28 -27.56
C TRP A 154 6.57 7.04 -26.66
N TYR A 155 6.76 7.25 -25.37
CA TYR A 155 6.77 6.22 -24.33
C TYR A 155 6.51 6.85 -22.95
N SER A 156 6.08 6.06 -21.96
CA SER A 156 5.92 6.58 -20.60
C SER A 156 7.27 6.77 -19.92
N GLN A 157 7.41 7.76 -19.04
CA GLN A 157 8.59 7.87 -18.20
C GLN A 157 8.81 6.67 -17.25
N PHE A 158 7.76 5.89 -16.99
CA PHE A 158 7.85 4.77 -16.06
C PHE A 158 8.59 3.56 -16.66
N PRO A 159 9.32 2.79 -15.85
CA PRO A 159 9.89 1.53 -16.28
C PRO A 159 8.81 0.56 -16.78
N ILE A 160 9.13 -0.23 -17.81
CA ILE A 160 8.18 -1.09 -18.53
C ILE A 160 7.53 -2.20 -17.69
N GLY A 161 8.01 -2.48 -16.47
CA GLY A 161 7.48 -3.55 -15.64
C GLY A 161 6.01 -3.36 -15.26
N GLY A 162 5.61 -2.15 -14.85
CA GLY A 162 4.21 -1.83 -14.55
C GLY A 162 3.32 -1.90 -15.80
N PRO A 163 3.67 -1.18 -16.89
CA PRO A 163 2.92 -1.24 -18.13
C PRO A 163 2.81 -2.66 -18.73
N LEU A 164 3.84 -3.50 -18.56
CA LEU A 164 3.81 -4.89 -19.03
C LEU A 164 2.76 -5.72 -18.28
N VAL A 165 2.64 -5.54 -16.97
CA VAL A 165 1.57 -6.18 -16.19
C VAL A 165 0.22 -5.70 -16.71
N LEU A 166 -0.01 -4.40 -16.85
CA LEU A 166 -1.27 -3.85 -17.36
C LEU A 166 -1.58 -4.30 -18.80
N ALA A 167 -0.56 -4.54 -19.64
CA ALA A 167 -0.73 -5.10 -20.97
C ALA A 167 -1.40 -6.49 -20.92
N LEU A 168 -1.04 -7.34 -19.94
CA LEU A 168 -1.73 -8.62 -19.74
C LEU A 168 -3.22 -8.42 -19.42
N GLY A 169 -3.56 -7.34 -18.71
CA GLY A 169 -4.93 -6.99 -18.37
C GLY A 169 -5.76 -6.62 -19.61
N TYR A 170 -5.14 -5.98 -20.59
CA TYR A 170 -5.78 -5.73 -21.89
C TYR A 170 -6.03 -7.01 -22.70
N LEU A 171 -5.17 -8.03 -22.59
CA LEU A 171 -5.39 -9.32 -23.26
C LEU A 171 -6.66 -10.03 -22.77
N ILE A 172 -7.05 -9.81 -21.52
CA ILE A 172 -8.28 -10.36 -20.92
C ILE A 172 -9.43 -9.34 -20.87
N HIS A 173 -9.27 -8.18 -21.55
CA HIS A 173 -10.24 -7.09 -21.56
C HIS A 173 -10.65 -6.54 -20.17
N ALA A 174 -9.79 -6.72 -19.16
CA ALA A 174 -10.04 -6.29 -17.80
C ALA A 174 -8.76 -5.71 -17.14
N PRO A 175 -8.17 -4.64 -17.69
CA PRO A 175 -6.97 -4.03 -17.13
C PRO A 175 -7.17 -3.55 -15.68
N TRP A 176 -8.39 -3.16 -15.31
CA TRP A 176 -8.78 -2.74 -13.96
C TRP A 176 -8.69 -3.85 -12.90
N LEU A 177 -8.55 -5.12 -13.31
CA LEU A 177 -8.61 -6.26 -12.41
C LEU A 177 -7.23 -6.73 -11.95
N LEU A 178 -6.16 -6.42 -12.68
CA LEU A 178 -4.84 -6.98 -12.36
C LEU A 178 -4.27 -6.44 -11.05
N ASP A 179 -4.30 -5.13 -10.84
CA ASP A 179 -3.81 -4.55 -9.59
C ASP A 179 -4.61 -5.05 -8.36
N PRO A 180 -5.96 -5.14 -8.38
CA PRO A 180 -6.70 -5.79 -7.30
C PRO A 180 -6.30 -7.25 -7.02
N LEU A 181 -6.04 -8.04 -8.07
CA LEU A 181 -5.61 -9.44 -7.92
C LEU A 181 -4.21 -9.54 -7.33
N LEU A 182 -3.25 -8.77 -7.88
CA LEU A 182 -1.88 -8.75 -7.40
C LEU A 182 -1.78 -8.23 -5.97
N GLY A 183 -2.56 -7.22 -5.62
CA GLY A 183 -2.68 -6.73 -4.25
C GLY A 183 -3.24 -7.79 -3.30
N GLY A 184 -4.22 -8.58 -3.74
CA GLY A 184 -4.74 -9.72 -2.96
C GLY A 184 -3.72 -10.83 -2.76
N CYS A 185 -2.97 -11.19 -3.81
CA CYS A 185 -1.83 -12.10 -3.70
C CYS A 185 -0.76 -11.54 -2.75
N THR A 186 -0.49 -10.24 -2.81
CA THR A 186 0.43 -9.55 -1.91
C THR A 186 -0.04 -9.64 -0.45
N ALA A 187 -1.33 -9.45 -0.16
CA ALA A 187 -1.86 -9.60 1.19
C ALA A 187 -1.62 -11.02 1.76
N ALA A 188 -1.76 -12.06 0.93
CA ALA A 188 -1.42 -13.43 1.30
C ALA A 188 0.10 -13.62 1.50
N LEU A 189 0.94 -13.03 0.65
CA LEU A 189 2.40 -13.08 0.81
C LEU A 189 2.87 -12.39 2.08
N VAL A 190 2.29 -11.22 2.42
CA VAL A 190 2.54 -10.51 3.68
C VAL A 190 2.26 -11.43 4.88
N TYR A 191 1.16 -12.19 4.86
CA TYR A 191 0.89 -13.20 5.89
C TYR A 191 2.03 -14.21 5.98
N HIS A 192 2.45 -14.81 4.86
CA HIS A 192 3.48 -15.84 4.86
C HIS A 192 4.84 -15.35 5.34
N VAL A 193 5.29 -14.19 4.85
CA VAL A 193 6.57 -13.57 5.22
C VAL A 193 6.55 -13.17 6.71
N ALA A 194 5.49 -12.50 7.16
CA ALA A 194 5.39 -12.08 8.56
C ALA A 194 5.20 -13.27 9.51
N ARG A 195 4.48 -14.32 9.08
CA ARG A 195 4.33 -15.57 9.84
C ARG A 195 5.68 -16.25 10.06
N ARG A 196 6.53 -16.31 9.03
CA ARG A 196 7.87 -16.90 9.16
C ARG A 196 8.76 -16.08 10.09
N ALA A 197 8.76 -14.76 9.95
CA ALA A 197 9.62 -13.88 10.73
C ALA A 197 9.20 -13.72 12.20
N TYR A 198 7.88 -13.71 12.48
CA TYR A 198 7.34 -13.30 13.77
C TYR A 198 6.32 -14.27 14.37
N GLY A 199 6.01 -15.38 13.69
CA GLY A 199 5.04 -16.38 14.14
C GLY A 199 3.60 -16.12 13.66
N GLU A 200 2.72 -17.07 13.98
CA GLU A 200 1.36 -17.15 13.43
C GLU A 200 0.51 -15.90 13.70
N THR A 201 0.36 -15.52 14.97
CA THR A 201 -0.52 -14.42 15.36
C THR A 201 -0.05 -13.07 14.80
N PRO A 202 1.24 -12.69 14.91
CA PRO A 202 1.72 -11.47 14.27
C PRO A 202 1.60 -11.50 12.74
N GLY A 203 1.84 -12.65 12.10
CA GLY A 203 1.68 -12.81 10.66
C GLY A 203 0.25 -12.53 10.19
N ARG A 204 -0.76 -13.06 10.89
CA ARG A 204 -2.17 -12.80 10.58
C ARG A 204 -2.55 -11.36 10.82
N ALA A 205 -2.11 -10.78 11.94
CA ALA A 205 -2.35 -9.38 12.25
C ALA A 205 -1.76 -8.44 11.19
N ALA A 206 -0.53 -8.70 10.74
CA ALA A 206 0.13 -7.92 9.69
C ALA A 206 -0.65 -7.96 8.38
N ALA A 207 -1.12 -9.14 7.95
CA ALA A 207 -1.90 -9.28 6.73
C ALA A 207 -3.27 -8.59 6.81
N VAL A 208 -3.97 -8.66 7.95
CA VAL A 208 -5.23 -7.91 8.13
C VAL A 208 -4.99 -6.40 8.14
N LEU A 209 -3.94 -5.93 8.82
CA LEU A 209 -3.59 -4.51 8.81
C LEU A 209 -3.24 -4.02 7.41
N PHE A 210 -2.45 -4.80 6.66
CA PHE A 210 -2.17 -4.53 5.26
C PHE A 210 -3.46 -4.48 4.44
N ALA A 211 -4.34 -5.46 4.64
CA ALA A 211 -5.54 -5.58 3.83
C ALA A 211 -6.59 -4.48 4.07
N LEU A 212 -6.51 -3.81 5.22
CA LEU A 212 -7.37 -2.68 5.59
C LEU A 212 -6.68 -1.33 5.43
N ALA A 213 -5.39 -1.31 5.09
CA ALA A 213 -4.64 -0.08 4.95
C ALA A 213 -5.11 0.70 3.70
N PRO A 214 -5.36 2.02 3.81
CA PRO A 214 -5.94 2.79 2.73
C PRO A 214 -5.03 2.89 1.51
N ILE A 215 -3.71 3.03 1.71
CA ILE A 215 -2.76 3.20 0.59
C ILE A 215 -2.70 1.95 -0.28
N PRO A 216 -2.45 0.73 0.23
CA PRO A 216 -2.50 -0.48 -0.60
C PRO A 216 -3.83 -0.66 -1.33
N LEU A 217 -4.96 -0.40 -0.66
CA LEU A 217 -6.29 -0.52 -1.26
C LEU A 217 -6.50 0.47 -2.42
N LEU A 218 -6.16 1.75 -2.21
CA LEU A 218 -6.28 2.81 -3.23
C LEU A 218 -5.34 2.56 -4.41
N MET A 219 -4.09 2.19 -4.15
CA MET A 219 -3.14 1.84 -5.22
C MET A 219 -3.65 0.62 -6.00
N SER A 220 -4.15 -0.40 -5.31
CA SER A 220 -4.70 -1.61 -5.93
C SER A 220 -6.04 -1.39 -6.62
N ALA A 221 -6.74 -0.28 -6.37
CA ALA A 221 -7.96 0.11 -7.07
C ALA A 221 -7.69 0.98 -8.31
N SER A 222 -6.44 1.37 -8.52
CA SER A 222 -5.98 2.25 -9.61
C SER A 222 -5.21 1.46 -10.67
N TYR A 223 -4.43 2.15 -11.50
CA TYR A 223 -3.52 1.55 -12.49
C TYR A 223 -2.04 1.84 -12.18
N MET A 224 -1.72 1.99 -10.90
CA MET A 224 -0.41 2.41 -10.43
C MET A 224 0.56 1.23 -10.37
N ASN A 225 1.75 1.39 -10.96
CA ASN A 225 2.85 0.41 -10.91
C ASN A 225 3.36 0.05 -9.51
N HIS A 226 2.89 0.72 -8.46
CA HIS A 226 3.20 0.42 -7.06
C HIS A 226 2.84 -1.02 -6.70
N VAL A 227 1.70 -1.51 -7.21
CA VAL A 227 1.15 -2.83 -6.88
C VAL A 227 1.96 -3.97 -7.48
N PRO A 228 2.26 -4.00 -8.80
CA PRO A 228 3.10 -5.03 -9.36
C PRO A 228 4.52 -5.02 -8.78
N VAL A 229 5.08 -3.85 -8.47
CA VAL A 229 6.39 -3.75 -7.80
C VAL A 229 6.36 -4.40 -6.42
N LEU A 230 5.34 -4.09 -5.62
CA LEU A 230 5.19 -4.67 -4.29
C LEU A 230 5.02 -6.19 -4.34
N PHE A 231 4.18 -6.68 -5.24
CA PHE A 231 3.97 -8.11 -5.45
C PHE A 231 5.28 -8.84 -5.83
N LEU A 232 6.01 -8.33 -6.82
CA LEU A 232 7.26 -8.93 -7.31
C LEU A 232 8.35 -8.94 -6.22
N ARG A 233 8.39 -7.90 -5.38
CA ARG A 233 9.32 -7.82 -4.25
C ARG A 233 8.98 -8.80 -3.14
N ASP A 234 7.70 -8.99 -2.83
CA ASP A 234 7.29 -9.90 -1.76
C ASP A 234 7.34 -11.39 -2.19
N ILE A 235 7.07 -11.71 -3.46
CA ILE A 235 7.17 -13.08 -3.96
C ILE A 235 8.61 -13.57 -4.05
N THR A 236 9.56 -12.70 -4.43
CA THR A 236 10.99 -13.06 -4.47
C THR A 236 11.49 -13.40 -3.08
N ARG A 237 11.18 -12.58 -2.08
CA ARG A 237 11.47 -12.88 -0.67
C ARG A 237 10.85 -14.19 -0.21
N PHE A 238 9.58 -14.44 -0.54
CA PHE A 238 8.92 -15.69 -0.17
C PHE A 238 9.60 -16.93 -0.77
N VAL A 239 10.05 -16.84 -2.04
CA VAL A 239 10.78 -17.90 -2.74
C VAL A 239 12.15 -18.13 -2.11
N ASP A 240 12.90 -17.08 -1.79
CA ASP A 240 14.21 -17.18 -1.15
C ASP A 240 14.09 -17.85 0.23
N GLU A 241 13.10 -17.44 1.02
CA GLU A 241 12.80 -18.05 2.32
C GLU A 241 12.26 -19.49 2.20
N ALA A 242 11.74 -19.91 1.04
CA ALA A 242 11.32 -21.29 0.82
C ALA A 242 12.47 -22.23 0.45
N ARG A 243 13.64 -21.67 0.09
CA ARG A 243 14.84 -22.42 -0.28
C ARG A 243 15.84 -22.56 0.87
N ALA A 244 15.72 -21.74 1.91
CA ALA A 244 16.50 -21.80 3.15
C ALA A 244 15.91 -22.81 4.13
#